data_AF-A0A3D0ULK6-F1
#
_entry.id   AF-A0A3D0ULK6-F1
#
_cell.length_a   1.000
_cell.length_b   1.000
_cell.length_c   1.000
_cell.angle_alpha   90.00
_cell.angle_beta   90.00
_cell.angle_gamma   90.00
#
_symmetry.space_group_name_H-M   'P 1'
#
loop_
_entity.id
_entity.type
_entity.pdbx_description
1 polymer ?
#
loop_
_entity_poly.entity_id
_entity_poly.type
_entity_poly.pdbx_seq_one_letter_code
_entity_poly.pdbx_strand_id
1 'polypeptide(L)'
;MIDLQSFLDWGWSNIIFSRIQGSWLAIQTLVAIPGLIFLVPFILVAFIHLYRRLSSRYLLRPLLFYTLTLFLSAALVFTFPGTRGSLFHSSIALWPWTTALAAAGIGLSVDWAADRLSHWQPERAKRIFSGLFILVALILTIFVSQYRISPPEEPEIYREVSQIVPATSVVMAGNAPALHYFTGLPAVSVPNEAVEVMLQAADRYGVTHLLLNENRPRPLDDVYQGKVVHPRLQLIWSSDQAKLYEVGTLPE
;
A
#
# COMPACT_ATOMS: atom_id res chain seq x y z
N MET A 1 -2.22 -25.69 10.94
CA MET A 1 -0.87 -25.68 10.36
C MET A 1 -1.05 -25.46 8.87
N ILE A 2 -0.33 -24.54 8.24
CA ILE A 2 -0.45 -24.32 6.78
C ILE A 2 0.40 -25.39 6.10
N ASP A 3 -0.24 -26.27 5.35
CA ASP A 3 0.38 -27.36 4.60
C ASP A 3 -0.30 -27.50 3.22
N LEU A 4 0.21 -28.42 2.39
CA LEU A 4 -0.35 -28.61 1.05
C LEU A 4 -1.81 -29.07 1.10
N GLN A 5 -2.18 -29.89 2.09
CA GLN A 5 -3.53 -30.42 2.20
C GLN A 5 -4.53 -29.31 2.52
N SER A 6 -4.27 -28.50 3.54
CA SER A 6 -5.08 -27.34 3.89
C SER A 6 -5.18 -26.31 2.76
N PHE A 7 -4.13 -26.16 1.93
CA PHE A 7 -4.20 -25.34 0.72
C PHE A 7 -5.12 -25.94 -0.35
N LEU A 8 -5.05 -27.25 -0.60
CA LEU A 8 -5.91 -27.93 -1.58
C LEU A 8 -7.37 -28.00 -1.11
N ASP A 9 -7.60 -28.17 0.20
CA ASP A 9 -8.92 -28.18 0.83
C ASP A 9 -9.63 -26.83 0.70
N TRP A 10 -8.88 -25.74 0.47
CA TRP A 10 -9.47 -24.43 0.14
C TRP A 10 -10.30 -24.47 -1.15
N GLY A 11 -10.05 -25.44 -2.03
CA GLY A 11 -10.81 -25.69 -3.24
C GLY A 11 -10.26 -24.97 -4.47
N TRP A 12 -10.23 -25.68 -5.60
CA TRP A 12 -9.69 -25.20 -6.87
C TRP A 12 -10.26 -23.86 -7.34
N SER A 13 -11.56 -23.63 -7.10
CA SER A 13 -12.20 -22.35 -7.43
C SER A 13 -11.55 -21.19 -6.70
N ASN A 14 -11.36 -21.30 -5.38
CA ASN A 14 -10.75 -20.25 -4.57
C ASN A 14 -9.28 -20.05 -4.92
N ILE A 15 -8.56 -21.15 -5.16
CA ILE A 15 -7.16 -21.11 -5.59
C ILE A 15 -7.03 -20.33 -6.91
N ILE A 16 -7.77 -20.71 -7.95
CA ILE A 16 -7.67 -20.05 -9.26
C ILE A 16 -8.12 -18.59 -9.16
N PHE A 17 -9.24 -18.33 -8.48
CA PHE A 17 -9.78 -16.98 -8.31
C PHE A 17 -8.77 -16.06 -7.62
N SER A 18 -8.08 -16.54 -6.57
CA SER A 18 -7.05 -15.75 -5.89
C SER A 18 -5.86 -15.39 -6.80
N ARG A 19 -5.46 -16.28 -7.73
CA ARG A 19 -4.40 -15.97 -8.72
C ARG A 19 -4.85 -14.93 -9.73
N ILE A 20 -6.11 -14.99 -10.17
CA ILE A 20 -6.69 -14.00 -11.08
C ILE A 20 -6.76 -12.64 -10.38
N GLN A 21 -7.28 -12.60 -9.15
CA GLN A 21 -7.34 -11.39 -8.35
C GLN A 21 -5.95 -10.81 -8.08
N GLY A 22 -4.98 -11.66 -7.75
CA GLY A 22 -3.61 -11.23 -7.53
C GLY A 22 -2.93 -10.68 -8.77
N SER A 23 -3.12 -11.33 -9.92
CA SER A 23 -2.64 -10.84 -11.21
C SER A 23 -3.28 -9.50 -11.57
N TRP A 24 -4.58 -9.35 -11.35
CA TRP A 24 -5.31 -8.11 -11.62
C TRP A 24 -4.80 -6.96 -10.74
N LEU A 25 -4.67 -7.20 -9.44
CA LEU A 25 -4.10 -6.22 -8.51
C LEU A 25 -2.66 -5.86 -8.90
N ALA A 26 -1.88 -6.82 -9.38
CA ALA A 26 -0.52 -6.58 -9.80
C ALA A 26 -0.44 -5.71 -11.07
N ILE A 27 -1.31 -5.95 -12.05
CA ILE A 27 -1.45 -5.10 -13.24
C ILE A 27 -1.84 -3.68 -12.81
N GLN A 28 -2.87 -3.54 -11.97
CA GLN A 28 -3.32 -2.24 -11.48
C GLN A 28 -2.18 -1.48 -10.78
N THR A 29 -1.41 -2.16 -9.94
CA THR A 29 -0.29 -1.56 -9.20
C THR A 29 0.83 -1.12 -10.16
N LEU A 30 1.25 -1.97 -11.10
CA LEU A 30 2.30 -1.63 -12.07
C LEU A 30 1.86 -0.53 -13.05
N VAL A 31 0.57 -0.46 -13.40
CA VAL A 31 0.01 0.59 -14.25
C VAL A 31 -0.10 1.92 -13.49
N ALA A 32 -0.63 1.89 -12.27
CA ALA A 32 -0.94 3.10 -11.52
C ALA A 32 0.29 3.72 -10.85
N ILE A 33 1.21 2.91 -10.33
CA ILE A 33 2.30 3.41 -9.49
C ILE A 33 3.50 3.88 -10.33
N PRO A 34 4.27 3.00 -10.99
CA PRO A 34 5.37 3.47 -11.85
C PRO A 34 4.89 4.01 -13.21
N GLY A 35 3.69 3.66 -13.66
CA GLY A 35 3.12 4.13 -14.93
C GLY A 35 2.25 5.39 -14.83
N LEU A 36 1.91 5.84 -13.62
CA LEU A 36 0.95 6.92 -13.36
C LEU A 36 -0.37 6.82 -14.16
N ILE A 37 -0.75 5.63 -14.63
CA ILE A 37 -1.82 5.34 -15.60
C ILE A 37 -1.60 6.01 -16.97
N PHE A 38 -1.48 7.34 -17.02
CA PHE A 38 -1.40 8.11 -18.26
C PHE A 38 -0.04 8.02 -18.95
N LEU A 39 1.05 7.63 -18.25
CA LEU A 39 2.36 7.46 -18.89
C LEU A 39 2.53 6.08 -19.52
N VAL A 40 1.72 5.09 -19.14
CA VAL A 40 1.79 3.71 -19.65
C VAL A 40 1.86 3.62 -21.18
N PRO A 41 0.99 4.27 -21.99
CA PRO A 41 1.11 4.17 -23.44
C PRO A 41 2.47 4.66 -23.96
N PHE A 42 3.02 5.75 -23.40
CA PHE A 42 4.33 6.29 -23.81
C PHE A 42 5.47 5.37 -23.38
N ILE A 43 5.41 4.82 -22.18
CA ILE A 43 6.36 3.81 -21.70
C ILE A 43 6.40 2.62 -22.65
N LEU A 44 5.24 2.10 -23.07
CA LEU A 44 5.14 0.98 -23.99
C LEU A 44 5.70 1.32 -25.38
N VAL A 45 5.37 2.51 -25.93
CA VAL A 45 5.92 2.98 -27.21
C VAL A 45 7.45 3.03 -27.17
N ALA A 46 8.02 3.66 -26.14
CA ALA A 46 9.46 3.73 -25.97
C ALA A 46 10.08 2.36 -25.79
N PHE A 47 9.49 1.52 -24.94
CA PHE A 47 9.99 0.18 -24.68
C PHE A 47 10.02 -0.65 -25.97
N ILE A 48 8.91 -0.72 -26.71
CA ILE A 48 8.83 -1.49 -27.96
C ILE A 48 9.84 -0.96 -28.99
N HIS A 49 9.93 0.35 -29.16
CA HIS A 49 10.83 0.98 -30.12
C HIS A 49 12.31 0.73 -29.80
N LEU A 50 12.69 0.94 -28.53
CA LEU A 50 14.08 0.79 -28.07
C LEU A 50 14.48 -0.68 -27.93
N TYR A 51 13.57 -1.57 -27.53
CA TYR A 51 13.86 -3.00 -27.40
C TYR A 51 14.15 -3.70 -28.73
N ARG A 52 13.70 -3.10 -29.84
CA ARG A 52 14.03 -3.54 -31.20
C ARG A 52 15.45 -3.13 -31.63
N ARG A 53 16.07 -2.16 -30.96
CA ARG A 53 17.45 -1.72 -31.23
C ARG A 53 18.44 -2.55 -30.41
N LEU A 54 19.43 -3.16 -31.07
CA LEU A 54 20.41 -4.03 -30.40
C LEU A 54 21.18 -3.33 -29.27
N SER A 55 21.57 -2.07 -29.48
CA SER A 55 22.31 -1.28 -28.48
C SER A 55 21.52 -1.03 -27.20
N SER A 56 20.21 -0.77 -27.31
CA SER A 56 19.35 -0.47 -26.16
C SER A 56 18.76 -1.73 -25.51
N ARG A 57 18.64 -2.84 -26.26
CA ARG A 57 18.05 -4.09 -25.77
C ARG A 57 18.76 -4.64 -24.52
N TYR A 58 20.08 -4.52 -24.44
CA TYR A 58 20.85 -4.99 -23.26
C TYR A 58 20.49 -4.22 -21.99
N LEU A 59 20.19 -2.92 -22.10
CA LEU A 59 19.78 -2.08 -20.97
C LEU A 59 18.35 -2.38 -20.51
N LEU A 60 17.46 -2.76 -21.44
CA LEU A 60 16.05 -3.01 -21.14
C LEU A 60 15.76 -4.44 -20.67
N ARG A 61 16.66 -5.39 -20.90
CA ARG A 61 16.50 -6.79 -20.47
C ARG A 61 16.39 -6.94 -18.94
N PRO A 62 17.27 -6.33 -18.11
CA PRO A 62 17.13 -6.38 -16.66
C PRO A 62 15.81 -5.79 -16.18
N LEU A 63 15.38 -4.67 -16.76
CA LEU A 63 14.09 -4.05 -16.45
C LEU A 63 12.93 -5.01 -16.73
N LEU A 64 12.90 -5.63 -17.91
CA LEU A 64 11.87 -6.59 -18.28
C LEU A 64 11.89 -7.79 -17.34
N PHE A 65 13.07 -8.36 -17.08
CA PHE A 65 13.23 -9.52 -16.21
C PHE A 65 12.76 -9.23 -14.78
N TYR A 66 13.14 -8.07 -14.24
CA TYR A 66 12.71 -7.63 -12.91
C TYR A 66 11.20 -7.40 -12.86
N THR A 67 10.63 -6.71 -13.86
CA THR A 67 9.18 -6.46 -13.93
C THR A 67 8.38 -7.76 -14.00
N LEU A 68 8.81 -8.71 -14.84
CA LEU A 68 8.17 -10.03 -14.96
C LEU A 68 8.31 -10.85 -13.68
N THR A 69 9.50 -10.90 -13.08
CA THR A 69 9.72 -11.62 -11.82
C THR A 69 8.87 -11.04 -10.70
N LEU A 70 8.79 -9.71 -10.61
CA LEU A 70 7.98 -9.02 -9.62
C LEU A 70 6.48 -9.31 -9.82
N PHE A 71 6.01 -9.24 -11.07
CA PHE A 71 4.63 -9.59 -11.42
C PHE A 71 4.29 -11.05 -11.09
N LEU A 72 5.11 -12.00 -11.53
CA LEU A 72 4.90 -13.43 -11.29
C LEU A 72 4.95 -13.77 -9.80
N SER A 73 5.84 -13.12 -9.04
CA SER A 73 5.89 -13.27 -7.58
C SER A 73 4.56 -12.82 -6.95
N ALA A 74 4.07 -11.64 -7.33
CA ALA A 74 2.78 -11.12 -6.85
C ALA A 74 1.59 -12.00 -7.26
N ALA A 75 1.60 -12.54 -8.47
CA ALA A 75 0.50 -13.32 -9.04
C ALA A 75 0.45 -14.77 -8.54
N LEU A 76 1.61 -15.41 -8.37
CA LEU A 76 1.71 -16.86 -8.17
C LEU A 76 2.14 -17.26 -6.76
N VAL A 77 3.00 -16.47 -6.11
CA VAL A 77 3.60 -16.83 -4.82
C VAL A 77 2.68 -16.42 -3.66
N PHE A 78 2.08 -15.24 -3.72
CA PHE A 78 1.21 -14.74 -2.65
C PHE A 78 -0.24 -15.20 -2.81
N THR A 79 -0.77 -15.95 -1.84
CA THR A 79 -2.18 -16.37 -1.79
C THR A 79 -3.13 -15.19 -1.57
N PHE A 80 -2.71 -14.20 -0.79
CA PHE A 80 -3.44 -12.95 -0.59
C PHE A 80 -2.49 -11.77 -0.82
N PRO A 81 -2.40 -11.26 -2.05
CA PRO A 81 -1.52 -10.12 -2.32
C PRO A 81 -2.10 -8.86 -1.66
N GLY A 82 -1.36 -8.33 -0.69
CA GLY A 82 -1.73 -7.08 -0.03
C GLY A 82 -1.71 -5.91 -1.01
N THR A 83 -2.76 -5.08 -1.00
CA THR A 83 -2.92 -3.91 -1.89
C THR A 83 -1.84 -2.85 -1.74
N ARG A 84 -1.17 -2.80 -0.58
CA ARG A 84 -0.04 -1.90 -0.27
C ARG A 84 1.20 -2.68 0.20
N GLY A 85 1.26 -3.97 -0.08
CA GLY A 85 2.30 -4.87 0.41
C GLY A 85 3.59 -4.80 -0.39
N SER A 86 4.32 -5.92 -0.40
CA SER A 86 5.63 -6.09 -1.04
C SER A 86 5.68 -5.64 -2.50
N LEU A 87 4.61 -5.83 -3.29
CA LEU A 87 4.56 -5.38 -4.68
C LEU A 87 4.59 -3.85 -4.80
N PHE A 88 3.83 -3.15 -3.97
CA PHE A 88 3.76 -1.69 -4.00
C PHE A 88 5.14 -1.08 -3.75
N HIS A 89 5.79 -1.49 -2.66
CA HIS A 89 7.17 -1.08 -2.35
C HIS A 89 8.18 -1.59 -3.39
N SER A 90 7.95 -2.83 -3.85
CA SER A 90 8.56 -3.50 -4.99
C SER A 90 8.78 -2.58 -6.19
N SER A 91 7.65 -2.03 -6.63
CA SER A 91 7.51 -1.29 -7.88
C SER A 91 8.28 0.03 -7.91
N ILE A 92 8.70 0.56 -6.75
CA ILE A 92 9.47 1.82 -6.68
C ILE A 92 10.80 1.68 -7.44
N ALA A 93 11.40 0.49 -7.47
CA ALA A 93 12.62 0.24 -8.25
C ALA A 93 12.43 0.45 -9.76
N LEU A 94 11.18 0.39 -10.26
CA LEU A 94 10.85 0.65 -11.67
C LEU A 94 10.79 2.14 -12.02
N TRP A 95 10.70 3.03 -11.03
CA TRP A 95 10.42 4.46 -11.27
C TRP A 95 11.46 5.16 -12.16
N PRO A 96 12.79 5.05 -11.91
CA PRO A 96 13.77 5.72 -12.76
C PRO A 96 13.70 5.26 -14.23
N TRP A 97 13.41 3.98 -14.44
CA TRP A 97 13.31 3.39 -15.77
C TRP A 97 12.04 3.79 -16.50
N THR A 98 10.89 3.68 -15.82
CA THR A 98 9.58 4.00 -16.39
C THR A 98 9.44 5.49 -16.66
N THR A 99 9.97 6.37 -15.82
CA THR A 99 10.01 7.81 -16.09
C THR A 99 10.91 8.16 -17.29
N ALA A 100 12.09 7.54 -17.40
CA ALA A 100 12.95 7.74 -18.58
C ALA A 100 12.30 7.23 -19.88
N LEU A 101 11.66 6.07 -19.83
CA LEU A 101 10.91 5.51 -20.96
C LEU A 101 9.71 6.38 -21.31
N ALA A 102 8.99 6.92 -20.33
CA ALA A 102 7.88 7.82 -20.56
C ALA A 102 8.35 9.08 -21.32
N ALA A 103 9.44 9.72 -20.87
CA ALA A 103 10.01 10.89 -21.53
C ALA A 103 10.43 10.59 -22.99
N ALA A 104 11.12 9.47 -23.22
CA ALA A 104 11.48 9.03 -24.57
C ALA A 104 10.24 8.73 -25.42
N GLY A 105 9.22 8.12 -24.81
CA GLY A 105 7.98 7.71 -25.46
C GLY A 105 7.13 8.88 -25.91
N ILE A 106 7.09 9.96 -25.12
CA ILE A 106 6.46 11.22 -25.49
C ILE A 106 7.13 11.77 -26.75
N GLY A 107 8.46 11.85 -26.78
CA GLY A 107 9.22 12.31 -27.94
C GLY A 107 8.91 11.50 -29.20
N LEU A 108 8.99 10.16 -29.09
CA LEU A 108 8.69 9.24 -30.19
C LEU A 108 7.25 9.35 -30.68
N SER A 109 6.29 9.54 -29.76
CA SER A 109 4.88 9.69 -30.12
C SER A 109 4.61 11.00 -30.82
N VAL A 110 5.30 12.08 -30.41
CA VAL A 110 5.21 13.38 -31.07
C VAL A 110 5.79 13.31 -32.49
N ASP A 111 6.96 12.71 -32.65
CA ASP A 111 7.60 12.54 -33.97
C ASP A 111 6.69 11.72 -34.90
N TRP A 112 6.16 10.60 -34.42
CA TRP A 112 5.23 9.75 -35.17
C TRP A 112 3.96 10.47 -35.64
N ALA A 113 3.43 11.38 -34.82
CA ALA A 113 2.25 12.16 -35.21
C ALA A 113 2.61 13.37 -36.07
N ALA A 114 3.81 13.96 -35.94
CA ALA A 114 4.30 14.99 -36.85
C ALA A 114 4.53 14.45 -38.27
N ASP A 115 4.94 13.19 -38.41
CA ASP A 115 5.06 12.50 -39.71
C ASP A 115 3.70 12.35 -40.43
N ARG A 116 2.58 12.44 -39.70
CA ARG A 116 1.21 12.27 -40.22
C ARG A 116 0.44 13.57 -40.32
N LEU A 117 0.79 14.55 -39.49
CA LEU A 117 0.12 15.84 -39.37
C LEU A 117 1.10 16.93 -39.83
N SER A 118 0.97 17.33 -41.10
CA SER A 118 1.89 18.29 -41.74
C SER A 118 1.96 19.68 -41.07
N HIS A 119 0.96 20.03 -40.24
CA HIS A 119 0.92 21.29 -39.50
C HIS A 119 1.60 21.24 -38.12
N TRP A 120 2.09 20.07 -37.68
CA TRP A 120 2.72 19.93 -36.37
C TRP A 120 4.17 20.40 -36.37
N GLN A 121 4.54 21.13 -35.33
CA GLN A 121 5.91 21.56 -35.06
C GLN A 121 6.52 20.66 -33.97
N PRO A 122 7.26 19.60 -34.32
CA PRO A 122 7.64 18.54 -33.37
C PRO A 122 8.42 19.05 -32.17
N GLU A 123 9.41 19.93 -32.38
CA GLU A 123 10.21 20.49 -31.28
C GLU A 123 9.40 21.33 -30.30
N ARG A 124 8.41 22.08 -30.80
CA ARG A 124 7.50 22.84 -29.96
C ARG A 124 6.51 21.92 -29.23
N ALA A 125 5.96 20.94 -29.93
CA ALA A 125 5.02 19.97 -29.36
C ALA A 125 5.67 19.14 -28.24
N LYS A 126 6.90 18.65 -28.43
CA LYS A 126 7.67 17.93 -27.40
C LYS A 126 7.80 18.75 -26.11
N ARG A 127 8.16 20.04 -26.22
CA ARG A 127 8.27 20.93 -25.05
C ARG A 127 6.94 21.12 -24.33
N ILE A 128 5.86 21.36 -25.08
CA ILE A 128 4.52 21.56 -24.53
C ILE A 128 4.04 20.29 -23.82
N PHE A 129 4.12 19.13 -24.48
CA PHE A 129 3.67 17.87 -23.88
C PHE A 129 4.49 17.50 -22.64
N SER A 130 5.82 17.62 -22.68
CA SER A 130 6.66 17.40 -21.51
C SER A 130 6.28 18.32 -20.34
N GLY A 131 6.04 19.62 -20.61
CA GLY A 131 5.57 20.56 -19.58
C GLY A 131 4.20 20.18 -19.01
N LEU A 132 3.25 19.80 -19.86
CA LEU A 132 1.93 19.34 -19.44
C LEU A 132 2.00 18.08 -18.56
N PHE A 133 2.84 17.11 -18.92
CA PHE A 133 2.99 15.89 -18.12
C PHE A 133 3.64 16.16 -16.76
N ILE A 134 4.63 17.07 -16.70
CA ILE A 134 5.20 17.52 -15.41
C ILE A 134 4.11 18.20 -14.58
N LEU A 135 3.29 19.07 -15.18
CA LEU A 135 2.19 19.73 -14.47
C LEU A 135 1.16 18.72 -13.94
N VAL A 136 0.75 17.75 -14.76
CA VAL A 136 -0.18 16.69 -14.33
C VAL A 136 0.43 15.86 -13.19
N ALA A 137 1.72 15.50 -13.30
CA ALA A 137 2.42 14.79 -12.23
C ALA A 137 2.43 15.60 -10.93
N LEU A 138 2.74 16.90 -10.98
CA LEU A 138 2.71 17.80 -9.81
C LEU A 138 1.30 17.91 -9.20
N ILE A 139 0.27 18.09 -10.02
CA ILE A 139 -1.12 18.15 -9.56
C ILE A 139 -1.50 16.85 -8.85
N LEU A 140 -1.17 15.69 -9.44
CA LEU A 140 -1.44 14.39 -8.83
C LEU A 140 -0.65 14.20 -7.53
N THR A 141 0.61 14.62 -7.49
CA THR A 141 1.42 14.56 -6.27
C THR A 141 0.80 15.40 -5.15
N ILE A 142 0.39 16.64 -5.43
CA ILE A 142 -0.25 17.53 -4.46
C ILE A 142 -1.60 16.95 -4.00
N PHE A 143 -2.42 16.51 -4.95
CA PHE A 143 -3.73 15.94 -4.62
C PHE A 143 -3.59 14.70 -3.75
N VAL A 144 -2.72 13.75 -4.10
CA VAL A 144 -2.51 12.53 -3.33
C VAL A 144 -1.83 12.80 -1.99
N SER A 145 -0.93 13.79 -1.89
CA SER A 145 -0.26 14.10 -0.63
C SER A 145 -1.22 14.68 0.41
N GLN A 146 -2.22 15.46 -0.01
CA GLN A 146 -3.24 16.01 0.89
C GLN A 146 -4.04 14.94 1.64
N TYR A 147 -4.27 13.76 1.03
CA TYR A 147 -4.96 12.64 1.68
C TYR A 147 -4.04 11.74 2.52
N ARG A 148 -2.74 12.04 2.61
CA ARG A 148 -1.74 11.16 3.26
C ARG A 148 -1.00 11.80 4.43
N ILE A 149 -1.30 13.05 4.76
CA ILE A 149 -0.82 13.67 5.99
C ILE A 149 -1.64 13.06 7.13
N SER A 150 -0.97 12.45 8.13
CA SER A 150 -1.64 11.97 9.34
C SER A 150 -2.55 13.08 9.90
N PRO A 151 -3.74 12.76 10.41
CA PRO A 151 -4.56 13.75 11.09
C PRO A 151 -3.70 14.42 12.18
N PRO A 152 -3.73 15.76 12.29
CA PRO A 152 -2.92 16.48 13.27
C PRO A 152 -3.21 16.05 14.72
N GLU A 153 -4.34 15.38 14.95
CA GLU A 153 -4.83 14.92 16.24
C GLU A 153 -4.24 13.56 16.67
N GLU A 154 -3.66 12.77 15.76
CA GLU A 154 -3.10 11.45 16.08
C GLU A 154 -1.96 11.53 17.14
N PRO A 155 -0.99 12.47 17.05
CA PRO A 155 0.01 12.67 18.10
C PRO A 155 -0.58 13.13 19.44
N GLU A 156 -1.66 13.90 19.42
CA GLU A 156 -2.32 14.42 20.64
C GLU A 156 -2.99 13.27 21.40
N ILE A 157 -3.74 12.42 20.70
CA ILE A 157 -4.33 11.20 21.25
C ILE A 157 -3.25 10.32 21.91
N TYR A 158 -2.11 10.12 21.25
CA TYR A 158 -1.05 9.28 21.80
C TYR A 158 -0.43 9.87 23.07
N ARG A 159 -0.21 11.18 23.11
CA ARG A 159 0.28 11.84 24.32
C ARG A 159 -0.73 11.74 25.47
N GLU A 160 -2.02 11.91 25.19
CA GLU A 160 -3.07 11.74 26.21
C GLU A 160 -3.10 10.30 26.75
N VAL A 161 -3.07 9.31 25.86
CA VAL A 161 -2.99 7.89 26.25
C VAL A 161 -1.77 7.64 27.16
N SER A 162 -0.61 8.23 26.86
CA SER A 162 0.60 8.07 27.68
C SER A 162 0.52 8.65 29.09
N GLN A 163 -0.42 9.57 29.33
CA GLN A 163 -0.68 10.13 30.65
C GLN A 163 -1.69 9.30 31.45
N ILE A 164 -2.52 8.51 30.76
CA ILE A 164 -3.56 7.67 31.37
C ILE A 164 -2.98 6.33 31.81
N VAL A 165 -2.17 5.70 30.97
CA VAL A 165 -1.68 4.34 31.20
C VAL A 165 -0.34 4.34 31.94
N PRO A 166 -0.04 3.30 32.75
CA PRO A 166 1.29 3.11 33.34
C PRO A 166 2.39 3.08 32.28
N ALA A 167 3.58 3.59 32.60
CA ALA A 167 4.74 3.58 31.69
C ALA A 167 5.20 2.17 31.28
N THR A 168 4.80 1.14 32.02
CA THR A 168 5.07 -0.28 31.73
C THR A 168 4.02 -0.92 30.83
N SER A 169 3.00 -0.17 30.38
CA SER A 169 1.90 -0.71 29.58
C SER A 169 2.36 -1.09 28.18
N VAL A 170 1.88 -2.23 27.69
CA VAL A 170 2.04 -2.64 26.30
C VAL A 170 0.74 -2.30 25.58
N VAL A 171 0.79 -1.29 24.70
CA VAL A 171 -0.40 -0.77 24.02
C VAL A 171 -0.52 -1.36 22.62
N MET A 172 -1.63 -2.03 22.35
CA MET A 172 -1.98 -2.47 21.01
C MET A 172 -2.70 -1.34 20.27
N ALA A 173 -2.16 -0.87 19.14
CA ALA A 173 -2.70 0.27 18.40
C ALA A 173 -2.62 0.07 16.87
N GLY A 174 -3.49 0.74 16.12
CA GLY A 174 -3.51 0.67 14.64
C GLY A 174 -2.21 1.17 13.99
N ASN A 175 -1.50 2.09 14.65
CA ASN A 175 -0.21 2.64 14.23
C ASN A 175 0.81 2.57 15.38
N ALA A 176 1.19 1.34 15.76
CA ALA A 176 2.12 1.08 16.85
C ALA A 176 3.48 1.81 16.73
N PRO A 177 4.11 1.92 15.54
CA PRO A 177 5.35 2.68 15.40
C PRO A 177 5.19 4.17 15.76
N ALA A 178 4.08 4.80 15.35
CA ALA A 178 3.83 6.19 15.72
C ALA A 178 3.53 6.35 17.20
N LEU A 179 2.73 5.46 17.79
CA LEU A 179 2.47 5.47 19.24
C LEU A 179 3.78 5.39 20.02
N HIS A 180 4.65 4.43 19.67
CA HIS A 180 5.95 4.30 20.30
C HIS A 180 6.81 5.55 20.12
N TYR A 181 6.86 6.11 18.90
CA TYR A 181 7.63 7.31 18.59
C TYR A 181 7.21 8.52 19.44
N PHE A 182 5.91 8.72 19.66
CA PHE A 182 5.39 9.89 20.39
C PHE A 182 5.34 9.70 21.91
N THR A 183 5.34 8.47 22.42
CA THR A 183 5.09 8.20 23.84
C THR A 183 6.20 7.44 24.55
N GLY A 184 7.05 6.72 23.81
CA GLY A 184 8.03 5.77 24.35
C GLY A 184 7.42 4.46 24.87
N LEU A 185 6.10 4.31 24.89
CA LEU A 185 5.45 3.10 25.38
C LEU A 185 5.74 1.89 24.46
N PRO A 186 5.93 0.69 25.02
CA PRO A 186 5.89 -0.55 24.25
C PRO A 186 4.58 -0.66 23.45
N ALA A 187 4.69 -0.92 22.15
CA ALA A 187 3.53 -0.91 21.26
C ALA A 187 3.50 -2.13 20.33
N VAL A 188 2.30 -2.67 20.09
CA VAL A 188 2.06 -3.80 19.18
C VAL A 188 0.96 -3.43 18.19
N SER A 189 1.10 -3.81 16.91
CA SER A 189 0.07 -3.50 15.91
C SER A 189 -1.19 -4.34 16.13
N VAL A 190 -2.37 -3.71 16.01
CA VAL A 190 -3.64 -4.43 16.02
C VAL A 190 -3.75 -5.33 14.78
N PRO A 191 -3.96 -6.66 14.93
CA PRO A 191 -4.15 -7.55 13.78
C PRO A 191 -5.48 -7.27 13.09
N ASN A 192 -5.51 -7.44 11.76
CA ASN A 192 -6.74 -7.32 10.96
C ASN A 192 -7.61 -8.57 11.07
N GLU A 193 -8.02 -8.90 12.29
CA GLU A 193 -8.76 -10.10 12.66
C GLU A 193 -9.89 -9.77 13.64
N ALA A 194 -10.82 -10.72 13.83
CA ALA A 194 -11.91 -10.57 14.80
C ALA A 194 -11.38 -10.41 16.24
N VAL A 195 -12.23 -9.84 17.11
CA VAL A 195 -11.88 -9.50 18.51
C VAL A 195 -11.25 -10.68 19.29
N GLU A 196 -11.74 -11.90 19.10
CA GLU A 196 -11.22 -13.10 19.76
C GLU A 196 -9.76 -13.40 19.37
N VAL A 197 -9.46 -13.33 18.07
CA VAL A 197 -8.09 -13.60 17.57
C VAL A 197 -7.15 -12.46 17.96
N MET A 198 -7.66 -11.22 17.98
CA MET A 198 -6.92 -10.08 18.50
C MET A 198 -6.58 -10.26 19.99
N LEU A 199 -7.50 -10.76 20.82
CA LEU A 199 -7.26 -11.03 22.24
C LEU A 199 -6.24 -12.18 22.44
N GLN A 200 -6.25 -13.21 21.60
CA GLN A 200 -5.21 -14.24 21.63
C GLN A 200 -3.82 -13.67 21.31
N ALA A 201 -3.74 -12.72 20.38
CA ALA A 201 -2.51 -11.99 20.11
C ALA A 201 -2.13 -11.10 21.31
N ALA A 202 -3.11 -10.46 21.94
CA ALA A 202 -2.90 -9.65 23.14
C ALA A 202 -2.24 -10.49 24.25
N ASP A 203 -2.74 -11.70 24.51
CA ASP A 203 -2.16 -12.64 25.47
C ASP A 203 -0.72 -13.03 25.11
N ARG A 204 -0.48 -13.38 23.84
CA ARG A 204 0.84 -13.79 23.35
C ARG A 204 1.90 -12.71 23.50
N TYR A 205 1.52 -11.45 23.34
CA TYR A 205 2.43 -10.31 23.35
C TYR A 205 2.38 -9.49 24.65
N GLY A 206 1.64 -9.95 25.67
CA GLY A 206 1.55 -9.27 26.96
C GLY A 206 0.90 -7.88 26.88
N VAL A 207 -0.05 -7.71 25.97
CA VAL A 207 -0.77 -6.44 25.77
C VAL A 207 -1.66 -6.16 26.98
N THR A 208 -1.53 -4.96 27.55
CA THR A 208 -2.34 -4.51 28.68
C THR A 208 -3.45 -3.55 28.26
N HIS A 209 -3.27 -2.86 27.14
CA HIS A 209 -4.23 -1.85 26.66
C HIS A 209 -4.45 -1.96 25.15
N LEU A 210 -5.68 -1.69 24.71
CA LEU A 210 -6.06 -1.61 23.30
C LEU A 210 -6.52 -0.18 22.98
N LEU A 211 -5.86 0.46 22.04
CA LEU A 211 -6.25 1.77 21.50
C LEU A 211 -6.86 1.61 20.11
N LEU A 212 -8.15 1.94 20.00
CA LEU A 212 -8.88 1.97 18.72
C LEU A 212 -9.14 3.41 18.31
N ASN A 213 -8.70 3.79 17.12
CA ASN A 213 -8.94 5.10 16.50
C ASN A 213 -9.33 4.94 15.02
N GLU A 214 -9.15 5.96 14.19
CA GLU A 214 -9.41 5.87 12.74
C GLU A 214 -8.57 4.79 12.03
N ASN A 215 -7.37 4.50 12.53
CA ASN A 215 -6.47 3.48 11.97
C ASN A 215 -6.80 2.04 12.40
N ARG A 216 -7.96 1.80 13.03
CA ARG A 216 -8.36 0.45 13.46
C ARG A 216 -8.66 -0.46 12.26
N PRO A 217 -8.43 -1.77 12.39
CA PRO A 217 -8.88 -2.72 11.38
C PRO A 217 -10.41 -2.86 11.33
N ARG A 218 -10.97 -3.07 10.13
CA ARG A 218 -12.42 -3.20 9.90
C ARG A 218 -13.13 -4.23 10.80
N PRO A 219 -12.55 -5.41 11.09
CA PRO A 219 -13.19 -6.38 11.98
C PRO A 219 -13.46 -5.87 13.40
N LEU A 220 -12.84 -4.77 13.82
CA LEU A 220 -13.03 -4.15 15.13
C LEU A 220 -13.94 -2.91 15.08
N ASP A 221 -14.61 -2.65 13.95
CA ASP A 221 -15.54 -1.52 13.81
C ASP A 221 -16.68 -1.60 14.84
N ASP A 222 -17.24 -2.78 15.07
CA ASP A 222 -18.34 -2.94 16.02
C ASP A 222 -17.89 -2.77 17.49
N VAL A 223 -16.65 -3.15 17.81
CA VAL A 223 -16.05 -2.87 19.13
C VAL A 223 -15.84 -1.37 19.29
N TYR A 224 -15.27 -0.70 18.29
CA TYR A 224 -15.08 0.74 18.31
C TYR A 224 -16.41 1.51 18.38
N GLN A 225 -17.44 1.06 17.70
CA GLN A 225 -18.78 1.66 17.74
C GLN A 225 -19.55 1.31 19.02
N GLY A 226 -19.03 0.42 19.87
CA GLY A 226 -19.70 -0.03 21.10
C GLY A 226 -20.92 -0.94 20.84
N LYS A 227 -21.03 -1.49 19.63
CA LYS A 227 -22.08 -2.47 19.27
C LYS A 227 -21.78 -3.86 19.82
N VAL A 228 -20.50 -4.18 19.97
CA VAL A 228 -20.01 -5.41 20.59
C VAL A 228 -19.25 -5.04 21.85
N VAL A 229 -19.68 -5.63 22.98
CA VAL A 229 -18.98 -5.54 24.26
C VAL A 229 -18.35 -6.90 24.54
N HIS A 230 -17.06 -6.90 24.88
CA HIS A 230 -16.35 -8.12 25.24
C HIS A 230 -15.95 -8.05 26.72
N PRO A 231 -16.17 -9.09 27.54
CA PRO A 231 -15.88 -9.06 28.97
C PRO A 231 -14.43 -8.69 29.34
N ARG A 232 -13.49 -9.02 28.45
CA ARG A 232 -12.06 -8.70 28.61
C ARG A 232 -11.67 -7.29 28.14
N LEU A 233 -12.58 -6.50 27.59
CA LEU A 233 -12.29 -5.14 27.11
C LEU A 233 -13.07 -4.14 27.94
N GLN A 234 -12.40 -3.56 28.94
CA GLN A 234 -12.98 -2.53 29.78
C GLN A 234 -12.61 -1.16 29.21
N LEU A 235 -13.61 -0.38 28.78
CA LEU A 235 -13.38 0.99 28.31
C LEU A 235 -12.95 1.86 29.50
N ILE A 236 -11.75 2.45 29.42
CA ILE A 236 -11.20 3.32 30.48
C ILE A 236 -11.10 4.79 30.04
N TRP A 237 -11.08 5.05 28.73
CA TRP A 237 -11.08 6.40 28.18
C TRP A 237 -11.67 6.42 26.78
N SER A 238 -12.31 7.53 26.42
CA SER A 238 -12.83 7.78 25.09
C SER A 238 -12.81 9.26 24.75
N SER A 239 -12.48 9.57 23.51
CA SER A 239 -12.72 10.86 22.86
C SER A 239 -13.61 10.68 21.63
N ASP A 240 -13.89 11.78 20.93
CA ASP A 240 -14.62 11.73 19.65
C ASP A 240 -13.87 10.91 18.58
N GLN A 241 -12.56 10.71 18.74
CA GLN A 241 -11.70 10.09 17.73
C GLN A 241 -11.10 8.75 18.14
N ALA A 242 -11.02 8.46 19.44
CA ALA A 242 -10.36 7.26 19.92
C ALA A 242 -11.03 6.67 21.17
N LYS A 243 -10.81 5.37 21.37
CA LYS A 243 -11.26 4.62 22.54
C LYS A 243 -10.11 3.78 23.05
N LEU A 244 -9.86 3.85 24.36
CA LEU A 244 -8.83 3.11 25.06
C LEU A 244 -9.50 2.11 26.00
N TYR A 245 -9.12 0.85 25.83
CA TYR A 245 -9.60 -0.26 26.63
C TYR A 245 -8.45 -0.84 27.45
N GLU A 246 -8.72 -1.16 28.71
CA GLU A 246 -7.90 -2.09 29.48
C GLU A 246 -8.24 -3.52 29.04
N VAL A 247 -7.21 -4.33 28.80
CA VAL A 247 -7.34 -5.71 28.36
C VAL A 247 -7.20 -6.63 29.57
N GLY A 248 -8.31 -7.24 29.97
CA GLY A 248 -8.33 -8.24 31.05
C GLY A 248 -7.63 -9.53 30.63
N THR A 249 -7.03 -10.23 31.59
CA THR A 249 -6.45 -11.57 31.38
C THR A 249 -7.55 -12.64 31.31
N LEU A 250 -7.25 -13.78 30.69
CA LEU A 250 -8.09 -14.97 30.88
C LEU A 250 -8.15 -15.32 32.38
N PRO A 251 -9.32 -15.67 32.94
CA PRO A 251 -9.36 -16.41 34.20
C PRO A 251 -8.60 -17.73 34.01
N GLU A 252 -7.73 -18.07 34.95
CA GLU A 252 -7.13 -19.42 35.04
C GLU A 252 -8.21 -20.51 35.19
#